data_AF-A0A7S7QL80-F1
#
_entry.id   AF-A0A7S7QL80-F1
#
_cell.length_a   1.000
_cell.length_b   1.000
_cell.length_c   1.000
_cell.angle_alpha   90.00
_cell.angle_beta   90.00
_cell.angle_gamma   90.00
#
_symmetry.space_group_name_H-M   'P 1'
#
loop_
_entity.id
_entity.type
_entity.pdbx_description
1 polymer ?
#
loop_
_entity_poly.entity_id
_entity_poly.type
_entity_poly.pdbx_seq_one_letter_code
_entity_poly.pdbx_strand_id
1 'polypeptide(L)' 'MKRERIDSVDRNLVEDIERLRREARGTPPGVHRDGLLRQVKQAEAILRMRRWATSPALQSPK' A
#
# COMPACT_ATOMS: atom_id res chain seq x y z
N MET A 1 16.86 -4.32 -15.22
CA MET A 1 15.52 -4.86 -15.59
C MET A 1 14.67 -5.34 -14.39
N LYS A 2 14.87 -4.87 -13.14
CA LYS A 2 14.05 -5.31 -11.97
C LYS A 2 13.18 -4.23 -11.29
N ARG A 3 13.36 -2.94 -11.63
CA ARG A 3 12.64 -1.82 -10.98
C ARG A 3 11.21 -1.65 -11.51
N GLU A 4 11.03 -1.79 -12.81
CA GLU A 4 9.75 -1.57 -13.52
C GLU A 4 8.59 -2.43 -12.98
N ARG A 5 8.88 -3.67 -12.57
CA ARG A 5 7.88 -4.57 -11.98
C ARG A 5 7.46 -4.12 -10.58
N ILE A 6 8.37 -3.56 -9.79
CA ILE A 6 8.08 -3.07 -8.44
C ILE A 6 7.25 -1.79 -8.52
N ASP A 7 7.62 -0.88 -9.44
CA ASP A 7 6.92 0.39 -9.66
C ASP A 7 5.47 0.19 -10.16
N SER A 8 5.24 -0.87 -10.93
CA SER A 8 3.89 -1.27 -11.37
C SER A 8 3.04 -1.79 -10.20
N VAL A 9 3.59 -2.63 -9.33
CA VAL A 9 2.84 -3.17 -8.19
C VAL A 9 2.58 -2.09 -7.12
N ASP A 10 3.53 -1.19 -6.90
CA ASP A 10 3.36 -0.07 -5.96
C ASP A 10 2.26 0.89 -6.44
N ARG A 11 2.15 1.12 -7.75
CA ARG A 11 1.02 1.88 -8.34
C ARG A 11 -0.32 1.21 -8.07
N ASN A 12 -0.44 -0.10 -8.33
CA ASN A 12 -1.68 -0.84 -8.07
C ASN A 12 -2.06 -0.77 -6.58
N LEU A 13 -1.08 -0.85 -5.69
CA LEU A 13 -1.30 -0.76 -4.25
C LEU A 13 -1.78 0.63 -3.80
N VAL A 14 -1.29 1.70 -4.43
CA VAL A 14 -1.78 3.07 -4.20
C VAL A 14 -3.25 3.20 -4.63
N GLU A 15 -3.60 2.70 -5.81
CA GLU A 15 -4.99 2.70 -6.30
C GLU A 15 -5.93 1.91 -5.38
N ASP A 16 -5.49 0.76 -4.88
CA ASP A 16 -6.25 -0.06 -3.93
C ASP A 16 -6.46 0.68 -2.59
N ILE A 17 -5.44 1.35 -2.05
CA ILE A 17 -5.56 2.17 -0.85
C ILE A 17 -6.61 3.27 -1.04
N GLU A 18 -6.59 3.95 -2.19
CA GLU A 18 -7.56 5.00 -2.46
C GLU A 18 -8.98 4.46 -2.62
N ARG A 19 -9.15 3.32 -3.30
CA ARG A 19 -10.45 2.66 -3.46
C ARG A 19 -11.03 2.29 -2.10
N LEU A 20 -10.25 1.63 -1.25
CA LEU A 20 -10.67 1.23 0.09
C LEU A 20 -11.02 2.45 0.97
N ARG A 21 -10.28 3.55 0.87
CA ARG A 21 -10.60 4.81 1.56
C ARG A 21 -11.89 5.45 1.04
N ARG A 22 -12.16 5.39 -0.27
CA ARG A 22 -13.42 5.88 -0.85
C ARG A 22 -14.60 5.04 -0.34
N GLU A 23 -14.46 3.72 -0.35
CA GLU A 23 -15.46 2.79 0.16
C GLU A 23 -15.75 3.03 1.65
N ALA A 24 -14.71 3.06 2.49
CA ALA A 24 -14.85 3.31 3.94
C ALA A 24 -15.49 4.66 4.28
N ARG A 25 -15.34 5.68 3.42
CA ARG A 25 -16.02 6.97 3.58
C ARG A 25 -17.51 6.89 3.29
N GLY A 26 -17.91 6.06 2.33
CA GLY A 26 -19.32 5.79 2.01
C GLY A 26 -20.00 4.82 2.97
N THR A 27 -19.24 4.00 3.71
CA THR A 27 -19.78 3.06 4.69
C THR A 27 -20.12 3.73 6.03
N PRO A 28 -21.32 3.49 6.59
CA PRO A 28 -21.64 3.86 7.96
C PRO A 28 -20.65 3.27 8.98
N PRO A 29 -20.49 3.90 10.16
CA PRO A 29 -19.69 3.32 11.24
C PRO A 29 -20.14 1.91 11.60
N GLY A 30 -19.18 0.99 11.75
CA GLY A 30 -19.45 -0.41 12.08
C GLY A 30 -18.34 -1.35 11.60
N VAL A 31 -18.53 -2.64 11.87
CA VAL A 31 -17.53 -3.70 11.60
C VAL A 31 -17.04 -3.72 10.16
N HIS A 32 -17.91 -3.41 9.19
CA HIS A 32 -17.55 -3.38 7.78
C HIS A 32 -16.60 -2.22 7.45
N ARG A 33 -16.92 -1.00 7.93
CA ARG A 33 -16.03 0.17 7.80
C ARG A 33 -14.69 -0.07 8.50
N ASP A 34 -14.69 -0.69 9.67
CA ASP A 34 -13.46 -1.03 10.39
C ASP A 34 -12.61 -2.07 9.65
N GLY A 35 -13.25 -3.02 8.96
CA GLY A 35 -12.58 -3.95 8.07
C GLY A 35 -11.85 -3.25 6.93
N LEU A 36 -12.54 -2.33 6.24
CA LEU A 36 -11.97 -1.53 5.16
C LEU A 36 -10.78 -0.68 5.65
N LEU A 37 -10.93 -0.02 6.80
CA LEU A 37 -9.85 0.78 7.39
C LEU A 37 -8.66 -0.07 7.83
N ARG A 38 -8.87 -1.31 8.28
CA ARG A 38 -7.78 -2.25 8.56
C ARG A 38 -7.02 -2.63 7.30
N GLN A 39 -7.72 -2.91 6.20
CA GLN A 39 -7.09 -3.21 4.91
C GLN A 39 -6.27 -2.03 4.38
N VAL A 40 -6.78 -0.79 4.51
CA VAL A 40 -6.02 0.43 4.19
C VAL A 40 -4.69 0.46 4.95
N LYS A 41 -4.72 0.25 6.28
CA LYS A 41 -3.50 0.26 7.11
C LYS A 41 -2.50 -0.82 6.69
N GLN A 42 -2.97 -2.01 6.36
CA GLN A 42 -2.11 -3.10 5.90
C GLN A 42 -1.45 -2.76 4.56
N ALA A 43 -2.22 -2.26 3.60
CA ALA A 43 -1.73 -1.87 2.29
C ALA A 43 -0.68 -0.73 2.40
N GLU A 44 -0.94 0.26 3.24
CA GLU A 44 0.03 1.34 3.52
C GLU A 44 1.34 0.83 4.14
N ALA A 45 1.26 -0.16 5.03
CA ALA A 45 2.44 -0.78 5.63
C ALA A 45 3.28 -1.52 4.58
N ILE A 46 2.63 -2.30 3.71
CA ILE A 46 3.30 -3.01 2.60
C ILE A 46 4.00 -2.02 1.67
N LEU A 47 3.30 -0.95 1.26
CA LEU A 47 3.88 0.07 0.38
C LEU A 47 5.11 0.73 1.03
N ARG A 48 5.05 1.01 2.33
CA ARG A 48 6.17 1.58 3.08
C ARG A 48 7.36 0.62 3.17
N MET A 49 7.12 -0.65 3.47
CA MET A 49 8.16 -1.68 3.52
C MET A 49 8.86 -1.85 2.18
N ARG A 50 8.11 -1.82 1.07
CA ARG A 50 8.68 -1.92 -0.28
C ARG A 50 9.55 -0.73 -0.64
N ARG A 51 9.12 0.48 -0.32
CA ARG A 51 9.94 1.69 -0.47
C ARG A 51 11.23 1.62 0.35
N TRP A 52 11.18 1.04 1.55
CA TRP A 52 12.40 0.82 2.33
C TRP A 52 13.30 -0.22 1.68
N ALA A 53 12.76 -1.36 1.24
CA ALA A 53 13.53 -2.40 0.57
C ALA A 53 14.24 -1.92 -0.71
N THR A 54 13.69 -0.92 -1.39
CA THR A 54 14.29 -0.33 -2.61
C THR A 54 15.20 0.86 -2.33
N SER A 55 15.34 1.28 -1.07
CA SER A 55 16.20 2.39 -0.68
C SER A 55 17.67 2.07 -0.96
N PRO A 56 18.42 2.95 -1.65
CA PRO A 56 19.84 2.73 -1.94
C PRO A 56 20.70 2.51 -0.69
N ALA A 57 20.33 3.12 0.44
CA ALA A 57 21.04 3.00 1.71
C ALA A 57 20.92 1.59 2.35
N LEU A 58 19.97 0.77 1.90
CA LEU A 58 19.73 -0.59 2.37
C LEU A 58 20.16 -1.65 1.34
N GLN A 59 20.69 -1.23 0.20
CA GLN A 59 21.28 -2.14 -0.78
C GLN A 59 22.74 -2.39 -0.40
N SER A 60 23.18 -3.65 -0.45
CA SER A 60 24.59 -3.97 -0.25
C SER A 60 25.45 -3.19 -1.26
N PRO A 61 26.55 -2.57 -0.84
CA PRO A 61 27.50 -1.98 -1.77
C PRO A 61 28.01 -3.06 -2.73
N LYS A 62 28.20 -2.66 -4.00
CA LYS A 62 28.73 -3.54 -5.04
C LYS A 62 30.22 -3.77 -4.88
#